data_AF-A0A0W0TUW8-F1
#
_entry.id   AF-A0A0W0TUW8-F1
#
_cell.length_a   1.000
_cell.length_b   1.000
_cell.length_c   1.000
_cell.angle_alpha   90.00
_cell.angle_beta   90.00
_cell.angle_gamma   90.00
#
_symmetry.space_group_name_H-M   'P 1'
#
loop_
_entity.id
_entity.type
_entity.pdbx_description
1 polymer ?
#
loop_
_entity_poly.entity_id
_entity_poly.type
_entity_poly.pdbx_seq_one_letter_code
_entity_poly.pdbx_strand_id
1 'polypeptide(L)'
;MNVDKDYQQARTDFQTWRQQLQETILRPNSSLMHTYQCYFSQQPDFIQQLSRFALQVAEQLEPLVVENNLDANLPKIEQYNAIGERHDRVIHHPSYVAAGDLIYGSGLMRYLLTPGQMQKTLSLFLLSAHAGEAGHNCPIACSAGVIRILSNYSKLQQTDCYLDKLT
;
A
#
# COMPACT_ATOMS: atom_id res chain seq x y z
N MET A 1 0.81 -13.09 -39.92
CA MET A 1 0.78 -13.25 -38.45
C MET A 1 -0.28 -14.29 -38.12
N ASN A 2 0.05 -15.28 -37.30
CA ASN A 2 -0.89 -16.31 -36.90
C ASN A 2 -1.44 -15.93 -35.53
N VAL A 3 -2.61 -15.27 -35.57
CA VAL A 3 -3.25 -14.61 -34.41
C VAL A 3 -3.38 -15.55 -33.20
N ASP A 4 -3.62 -16.84 -33.42
CA ASP A 4 -3.71 -17.83 -32.33
C ASP A 4 -2.37 -18.08 -31.62
N LYS A 5 -1.26 -18.04 -32.36
CA LYS A 5 0.08 -18.15 -31.77
C LYS A 5 0.43 -16.91 -30.94
N ASP A 6 0.01 -15.73 -31.42
CA ASP A 6 0.28 -14.46 -30.75
C ASP A 6 -0.48 -14.38 -29.40
N TYR A 7 -1.73 -14.85 -29.35
CA TYR A 7 -2.48 -14.92 -28.08
C TYR A 7 -1.92 -15.95 -27.09
N GLN A 8 -1.40 -17.09 -27.58
CA GLN A 8 -0.80 -18.09 -26.70
C GLN A 8 0.52 -17.61 -26.09
N GLN A 9 1.32 -16.87 -26.86
CA GLN A 9 2.53 -16.23 -26.34
C GLN A 9 2.18 -15.21 -25.26
N ALA A 10 1.21 -14.32 -25.52
CA ALA A 10 0.78 -13.32 -24.55
C ALA A 10 0.33 -13.94 -23.22
N ARG A 11 -0.41 -15.05 -23.26
CA ARG A 11 -0.80 -15.78 -22.03
C ARG A 11 0.40 -16.32 -21.26
N THR A 12 1.37 -16.89 -21.97
CA THR A 12 2.63 -17.38 -21.37
C THR A 12 3.41 -16.23 -20.71
N ASP A 13 3.47 -15.08 -21.38
CA ASP A 13 4.16 -13.90 -20.87
C ASP A 13 3.48 -13.37 -19.60
N PHE A 14 2.15 -13.28 -19.56
CA PHE A 14 1.42 -12.88 -18.37
C PHE A 14 1.55 -13.88 -17.21
N GLN A 15 1.56 -15.18 -17.50
CA GLN A 15 1.82 -16.20 -16.47
C GLN A 15 3.21 -16.06 -15.88
N THR A 16 4.21 -15.85 -16.75
CA THR A 16 5.61 -15.63 -16.33
C THR A 16 5.74 -14.35 -15.50
N TRP A 17 5.12 -13.25 -15.94
CA TRP A 17 5.12 -11.99 -15.21
C TRP A 17 4.48 -12.13 -13.83
N ARG A 18 3.33 -12.81 -13.72
CA ARG A 18 2.67 -13.05 -12.43
C ARG A 18 3.54 -13.86 -11.47
N GLN A 19 4.25 -14.88 -11.98
CA GLN A 19 5.21 -15.63 -11.16
C GLN A 19 6.36 -14.72 -10.70
N GLN A 20 6.90 -13.88 -11.58
CA GLN A 20 7.97 -12.95 -11.24
C GLN A 20 7.55 -11.95 -10.16
N LEU A 21 6.32 -11.44 -10.19
CA LEU A 21 5.80 -10.55 -9.15
C LEU A 21 5.84 -11.21 -7.76
N GLN A 22 5.61 -12.51 -7.66
CA GLN A 22 5.64 -13.23 -6.39
C GLN A 22 7.07 -13.45 -5.86
N GLU A 23 8.02 -13.68 -6.77
CA GLU A 23 9.39 -14.08 -6.40
C GLU A 23 10.39 -12.92 -6.28
N THR A 24 10.06 -11.73 -6.81
CA THR A 24 11.10 -10.77 -7.23
C THR A 24 11.07 -9.40 -6.55
N ILE A 25 10.01 -9.02 -5.83
CA ILE A 25 9.80 -7.63 -5.35
C ILE A 25 11.02 -7.03 -4.66
N LEU A 26 11.67 -7.79 -3.76
CA LEU A 26 12.90 -7.36 -3.10
C LEU A 26 13.89 -8.51 -2.93
N ARG A 27 14.55 -8.92 -4.01
CA ARG A 27 15.60 -9.95 -3.96
C ARG A 27 16.84 -9.46 -3.19
N PRO A 28 17.55 -10.34 -2.45
CA PRO A 28 18.77 -9.98 -1.72
C PRO A 28 19.87 -9.33 -2.58
N ASN A 29 19.96 -9.71 -3.86
CA ASN A 29 20.95 -9.22 -4.83
C ASN A 29 20.38 -8.16 -5.80
N SER A 30 19.21 -7.57 -5.49
CA SER A 30 18.62 -6.52 -6.31
C SER A 30 19.30 -5.17 -6.07
N SER A 31 19.25 -4.27 -7.07
CA SER A 31 19.71 -2.89 -6.91
C SER A 31 18.95 -2.13 -5.82
N LEU A 32 17.66 -2.46 -5.62
CA LEU A 32 16.85 -1.85 -4.56
C LEU A 32 17.33 -2.32 -3.17
N MET A 33 17.58 -3.61 -2.97
CA MET A 33 18.15 -4.11 -1.71
C MET A 33 19.54 -3.53 -1.45
N HIS A 34 20.38 -3.45 -2.49
CA HIS A 34 21.69 -2.77 -2.38
C HIS A 34 21.53 -1.32 -1.88
N THR A 35 20.58 -0.57 -2.47
CA THR A 35 20.29 0.81 -2.05
C THR A 35 19.85 0.86 -0.58
N TYR A 36 18.93 -0.01 -0.16
CA TYR A 36 18.50 -0.09 1.23
C TYR A 36 19.64 -0.44 2.19
N GLN A 37 20.53 -1.37 1.82
CA GLN A 37 21.70 -1.73 2.63
C GLN A 37 22.66 -0.54 2.80
N CYS A 38 22.82 0.29 1.77
CA CYS A 38 23.64 1.49 1.86
C CYS A 38 23.04 2.54 2.81
N TYR A 39 21.75 2.88 2.64
CA TYR A 39 21.09 3.92 3.44
C TYR A 39 20.75 3.48 4.87
N PHE A 40 20.51 2.19 5.09
CA PHE A 40 20.09 1.63 6.37
C PHE A 40 21.12 0.66 6.96
N SER A 41 22.40 0.79 6.61
CA SER A 41 23.49 -0.10 7.07
C SER A 41 23.57 -0.27 8.58
N GLN A 42 23.23 0.78 9.34
CA GLN A 42 23.21 0.78 10.82
C GLN A 42 21.86 0.36 11.41
N GLN A 43 20.92 -0.10 10.58
CA GLN A 43 19.53 -0.40 10.96
C GLN A 43 19.10 -1.76 10.41
N PRO A 44 19.76 -2.86 10.84
CA PRO A 44 19.49 -4.21 10.31
C PRO A 44 18.03 -4.64 10.51
N ASP A 45 17.40 -4.24 11.63
CA ASP A 45 15.99 -4.55 11.89
C ASP A 45 15.06 -3.93 10.85
N PHE A 46 15.37 -2.73 10.36
CA PHE A 46 14.57 -2.08 9.32
C PHE A 46 14.78 -2.76 7.96
N ILE A 47 16.00 -3.18 7.64
CA ILE A 47 16.27 -3.99 6.44
C ILE A 47 15.47 -5.30 6.50
N GLN A 48 15.45 -5.98 7.65
CA GLN A 48 14.65 -7.19 7.84
C GLN A 48 13.14 -6.90 7.72
N GLN A 49 12.66 -5.75 8.22
CA GLN A 49 11.29 -5.30 8.03
C GLN A 49 10.96 -5.10 6.55
N LEU A 50 11.84 -4.47 5.77
CA LEU A 50 11.65 -4.29 4.32
C LEU A 50 11.55 -5.63 3.60
N SER A 51 12.41 -6.61 3.92
CA SER A 51 12.32 -7.95 3.34
C SER A 51 11.03 -8.67 3.70
N ARG A 52 10.61 -8.62 4.98
CA ARG A 52 9.35 -9.23 5.41
C ARG A 52 8.15 -8.57 4.75
N PHE A 53 8.15 -7.24 4.67
CA PHE A 53 7.05 -6.51 4.06
C PHE A 53 6.98 -6.75 2.55
N ALA A 54 8.12 -6.83 1.85
CA ALA A 54 8.15 -7.20 0.43
C ALA A 54 7.52 -8.59 0.18
N LEU A 55 7.80 -9.57 1.05
CA LEU A 55 7.18 -10.89 0.98
C LEU A 55 5.66 -10.81 1.21
N GLN A 56 5.24 -10.08 2.24
CA GLN A 56 3.82 -9.86 2.56
C GLN A 56 3.09 -9.13 1.42
N VAL A 57 3.74 -8.20 0.73
CA VAL A 57 3.18 -7.55 -0.46
C VAL A 57 2.93 -8.59 -1.56
N ALA A 58 3.91 -9.44 -1.83
CA ALA A 58 3.83 -10.44 -2.90
C ALA A 58 2.80 -11.54 -2.61
N GLU A 59 2.75 -12.04 -1.38
CA GLU A 59 1.94 -13.21 -1.01
C GLU A 59 0.52 -12.86 -0.57
N GLN A 60 0.31 -11.66 -0.01
CA GLN A 60 -0.95 -11.29 0.64
C GLN A 60 -1.58 -10.03 0.05
N LEU A 61 -0.82 -8.94 -0.10
CA LEU A 61 -1.38 -7.68 -0.58
C LEU A 61 -1.80 -7.74 -2.05
N GLU A 62 -0.95 -8.27 -2.92
CA GLU A 62 -1.22 -8.33 -4.36
C GLU A 62 -2.52 -9.10 -4.68
N PRO A 63 -2.77 -10.30 -4.12
CA PRO A 63 -4.03 -11.00 -4.30
C PRO A 63 -5.26 -10.19 -3.82
N LEU A 64 -5.14 -9.50 -2.68
CA LEU A 64 -6.23 -8.67 -2.15
C LEU A 64 -6.55 -7.48 -3.05
N VAL A 65 -5.53 -6.85 -3.63
CA VAL A 65 -5.71 -5.72 -4.55
C VAL A 65 -6.30 -6.19 -5.88
N VAL A 66 -5.86 -7.33 -6.40
CA VAL A 66 -6.46 -7.95 -7.59
C VAL A 66 -7.93 -8.24 -7.36
N GLU A 67 -8.29 -8.86 -6.23
CA GLU A 67 -9.68 -9.12 -5.86
C GLU A 67 -10.49 -7.81 -5.72
N ASN A 68 -9.92 -6.79 -5.08
CA ASN A 68 -10.60 -5.50 -4.89
C ASN A 68 -10.87 -4.76 -6.21
N ASN A 69 -10.03 -4.97 -7.22
CA ASN A 69 -10.13 -4.31 -8.52
C ASN A 69 -11.07 -5.03 -9.50
N LEU A 70 -11.71 -6.13 -9.11
CA LEU A 70 -12.79 -6.72 -9.91
C LEU A 70 -13.95 -5.72 -9.99
N ASP A 71 -14.54 -5.56 -11.17
CA ASP A 71 -15.64 -4.61 -11.42
C ASP A 71 -16.80 -4.74 -10.41
N ALA A 72 -17.10 -5.97 -9.99
CA ALA A 72 -18.15 -6.25 -9.02
C ALA A 72 -17.84 -5.73 -7.59
N ASN A 73 -16.56 -5.60 -7.27
CA ASN A 73 -16.01 -5.26 -5.95
C ASN A 73 -15.64 -3.77 -5.82
N LEU A 74 -15.69 -3.02 -6.93
CA LEU A 74 -15.50 -1.57 -6.89
C LEU A 74 -16.49 -0.91 -5.92
N PRO A 75 -16.07 0.18 -5.24
CA PRO A 75 -16.88 0.82 -4.21
C PRO A 75 -18.21 1.34 -4.78
N LYS A 76 -19.28 1.17 -4.00
CA LYS A 76 -20.64 1.60 -4.35
C LYS A 76 -21.16 2.59 -3.32
N ILE A 77 -22.10 3.44 -3.71
CA ILE A 77 -22.73 4.40 -2.81
C ILE A 77 -24.17 3.96 -2.54
N GLU A 78 -24.50 3.76 -1.26
CA GLU A 78 -25.86 3.61 -0.77
C GLU A 78 -26.33 4.95 -0.21
N GLN A 79 -27.10 5.69 -1.02
CA GLN A 79 -27.56 7.03 -0.66
C GLN A 79 -28.66 7.00 0.41
N TYR A 80 -29.54 6.01 0.36
CA TYR A 80 -30.69 5.88 1.24
C TYR A 80 -30.71 4.52 1.93
N ASN A 81 -31.19 4.48 3.17
CA ASN A 81 -31.43 3.23 3.88
C ASN A 81 -32.76 2.57 3.43
N ALA A 82 -33.08 1.40 4.00
CA ALA A 82 -34.27 0.62 3.65
C ALA A 82 -35.61 1.32 3.92
N ILE A 83 -35.63 2.40 4.72
CA ILE A 83 -36.83 3.19 5.02
C ILE A 83 -36.84 4.57 4.34
N GLY A 84 -35.89 4.84 3.44
CA GLY A 84 -35.84 6.05 2.63
C GLY A 84 -35.13 7.25 3.28
N GLU A 85 -34.42 7.06 4.39
CA GLU A 85 -33.61 8.13 4.99
C GLU A 85 -32.23 8.20 4.32
N ARG A 86 -31.75 9.42 4.07
CA ARG A 86 -30.44 9.65 3.45
C ARG A 86 -29.31 9.33 4.42
N HIS A 87 -28.35 8.49 3.99
CA HIS A 87 -27.21 8.03 4.79
C HIS A 87 -25.87 8.09 4.04
N ASP A 88 -25.85 8.22 2.71
CA ASP A 88 -24.64 8.43 1.89
C ASP A 88 -23.44 7.52 2.27
N ARG A 89 -23.67 6.21 2.38
CA ARG A 89 -22.62 5.25 2.74
C ARG A 89 -21.80 4.83 1.53
N VAL A 90 -20.48 4.84 1.66
CA VAL A 90 -19.59 4.17 0.69
C VAL A 90 -19.37 2.73 1.16
N ILE A 91 -19.76 1.78 0.33
CA ILE A 91 -19.63 0.35 0.59
C ILE A 91 -18.41 -0.17 -0.17
N HIS A 92 -17.42 -0.61 0.58
CA HIS A 92 -16.22 -1.24 0.05
C HIS A 92 -16.32 -2.77 0.16
N HIS A 93 -15.71 -3.49 -0.77
CA HIS A 93 -15.47 -4.91 -0.61
C HIS A 93 -14.52 -5.17 0.57
N PRO A 94 -14.66 -6.26 1.35
CA PRO A 94 -13.77 -6.54 2.49
C PRO A 94 -12.28 -6.57 2.16
N SER A 95 -11.91 -6.92 0.93
CA SER A 95 -10.50 -6.89 0.49
C SER A 95 -9.90 -5.49 0.50
N TYR A 96 -10.70 -4.42 0.38
CA TYR A 96 -10.23 -3.05 0.55
C TYR A 96 -9.67 -2.82 1.96
N VAL A 97 -10.42 -3.23 2.99
CA VAL A 97 -10.01 -3.05 4.39
C VAL A 97 -8.80 -3.92 4.69
N ALA A 98 -8.83 -5.19 4.28
CA ALA A 98 -7.70 -6.10 4.48
C ALA A 98 -6.41 -5.60 3.79
N ALA A 99 -6.51 -5.06 2.57
CA ALA A 99 -5.36 -4.43 1.90
C ALA A 99 -4.84 -3.22 2.68
N GLY A 100 -5.75 -2.38 3.18
CA GLY A 100 -5.41 -1.24 4.04
C GLY A 100 -4.66 -1.69 5.30
N ASP A 101 -5.17 -2.69 6.00
CA ASP A 101 -4.57 -3.21 7.24
C ASP A 101 -3.13 -3.70 7.01
N LEU A 102 -2.84 -4.36 5.88
CA LEU A 102 -1.47 -4.76 5.54
C LEU A 102 -0.57 -3.55 5.23
N ILE A 103 -1.09 -2.57 4.49
CA ILE A 103 -0.33 -1.37 4.11
C ILE A 103 -0.04 -0.53 5.35
N TYR A 104 -1.07 -0.03 6.05
CA TYR A 104 -0.90 0.81 7.24
C TYR A 104 -0.21 0.04 8.38
N GLY A 105 -0.49 -1.26 8.51
CA GLY A 105 0.16 -2.16 9.48
C GLY A 105 1.67 -2.36 9.26
N SER A 106 2.22 -1.96 8.09
CA SER A 106 3.67 -1.89 7.90
C SER A 106 4.34 -0.83 8.79
N GLY A 107 3.56 0.11 9.35
CA GLY A 107 4.04 1.19 10.21
C GLY A 107 4.59 2.39 9.43
N LEU A 108 4.37 2.47 8.11
CA LEU A 108 4.93 3.53 7.26
C LEU A 108 4.58 4.96 7.76
N MET A 109 3.38 5.13 8.32
CA MET A 109 2.86 6.42 8.76
C MET A 109 3.55 6.91 10.04
N ARG A 110 3.94 6.01 10.93
CA ARG A 110 4.57 6.34 12.22
C ARG A 110 5.89 7.08 12.07
N TYR A 111 6.65 6.79 11.02
CA TYR A 111 7.91 7.50 10.76
C TYR A 111 7.70 8.98 10.43
N LEU A 112 6.52 9.40 9.98
CA LEU A 112 6.23 10.80 9.66
C LEU A 112 6.19 11.71 10.89
N LEU A 113 6.01 11.15 12.10
CA LEU A 113 6.05 11.92 13.35
C LEU A 113 7.46 12.33 13.75
N THR A 114 8.49 11.67 13.20
CA THR A 114 9.88 11.91 13.58
C THR A 114 10.63 12.59 12.43
N PRO A 115 11.13 13.84 12.61
CA PRO A 115 11.95 14.51 11.61
C PRO A 115 13.13 13.63 11.14
N GLY A 116 13.38 13.61 9.84
CA GLY A 116 14.46 12.82 9.24
C GLY A 116 14.14 11.36 8.94
N GLN A 117 12.97 10.83 9.33
CA GLN A 117 12.60 9.42 9.09
C GLN A 117 11.77 9.19 7.81
N MET A 118 11.55 10.23 6.99
CA MET A 118 10.74 10.13 5.76
C MET A 118 11.23 9.04 4.79
N GLN A 119 12.54 8.79 4.73
CA GLN A 119 13.10 7.72 3.90
C GLN A 119 12.54 6.34 4.25
N LYS A 120 12.23 6.08 5.53
CA LYS A 120 11.62 4.81 5.95
C LYS A 120 10.17 4.70 5.48
N THR A 121 9.38 5.76 5.63
CA THR A 121 8.02 5.84 5.07
C THR A 121 8.04 5.53 3.58
N LEU A 122 8.91 6.23 2.82
CA LEU A 122 8.99 6.06 1.37
C LEU A 122 9.51 4.69 0.95
N SER A 123 10.39 4.07 1.75
CA SER A 123 10.87 2.71 1.47
C SER A 123 9.75 1.68 1.59
N LEU A 124 8.92 1.77 2.63
CA LEU A 124 7.75 0.90 2.78
C LEU A 124 6.69 1.22 1.73
N PHE A 125 6.41 2.49 1.48
CA PHE A 125 5.45 2.93 0.46
C PHE A 125 5.81 2.46 -0.94
N LEU A 126 7.10 2.50 -1.30
CA LEU A 126 7.58 1.97 -2.58
C LEU A 126 7.26 0.47 -2.72
N LEU A 127 7.46 -0.30 -1.65
CA LEU A 127 7.14 -1.73 -1.64
C LEU A 127 5.65 -1.98 -1.79
N SER A 128 4.78 -1.26 -1.06
CA SER A 128 3.33 -1.43 -1.21
C SER A 128 2.83 -1.03 -2.60
N ALA A 129 3.45 -0.02 -3.22
CA ALA A 129 3.11 0.43 -4.57
C ALA A 129 3.37 -0.62 -5.66
N HIS A 130 4.12 -1.70 -5.40
CA HIS A 130 4.21 -2.83 -6.32
C HIS A 130 2.87 -3.54 -6.55
N ALA A 131 1.93 -3.46 -5.60
CA ALA A 131 0.56 -3.93 -5.78
C ALA A 131 -0.34 -2.91 -6.50
N GLY A 132 0.22 -1.80 -7.00
CA GLY A 132 -0.52 -0.68 -7.59
C GLY A 132 -1.01 0.33 -6.55
N GLU A 133 -2.04 1.12 -6.91
CA GLU A 133 -2.60 2.15 -6.02
C GLU A 133 -3.34 1.59 -4.79
N ALA A 134 -3.88 0.37 -4.92
CA ALA A 134 -4.68 -0.32 -3.90
C ALA A 134 -5.89 0.46 -3.34
N GLY A 135 -6.20 1.65 -3.88
CA GLY A 135 -7.15 2.60 -3.28
C GLY A 135 -6.65 3.23 -1.98
N HIS A 136 -5.37 3.07 -1.63
CA HIS A 136 -4.78 3.50 -0.35
C HIS A 136 -3.59 4.44 -0.50
N ASN A 137 -2.84 4.37 -1.61
CA ASN A 137 -1.63 5.18 -1.79
C ASN A 137 -1.94 6.69 -1.85
N CYS A 138 -3.01 7.08 -2.54
CA CYS A 138 -3.49 8.47 -2.56
C CYS A 138 -3.87 8.97 -1.15
N PRO A 139 -4.74 8.28 -0.37
CA PRO A 139 -5.01 8.62 1.03
C PRO A 139 -3.77 8.70 1.93
N ILE A 140 -2.77 7.84 1.73
CA ILE A 140 -1.49 7.89 2.46
C ILE A 140 -0.78 9.21 2.20
N ALA A 141 -0.64 9.61 0.93
CA ALA A 141 0.01 10.86 0.58
C ALA A 141 -0.73 12.08 1.16
N CYS A 142 -2.06 12.08 1.09
CA CYS A 142 -2.89 13.12 1.70
C CYS A 142 -2.71 13.17 3.22
N SER A 143 -2.74 12.00 3.88
CA SER A 143 -2.56 11.87 5.33
C SER A 143 -1.17 12.31 5.77
N ALA A 144 -0.13 12.03 4.99
CA ALA A 144 1.22 12.53 5.26
C ALA A 144 1.28 14.07 5.25
N GLY A 145 0.54 14.70 4.34
CA GLY A 145 0.36 16.16 4.33
C GLY A 145 -0.35 16.67 5.59
N VAL A 146 -1.44 16.01 6.00
CA VAL A 146 -2.17 16.35 7.22
C VAL A 146 -1.30 16.21 8.46
N ILE A 147 -0.58 15.09 8.61
CA ILE A 147 0.37 14.87 9.72
C ILE A 147 1.38 16.01 9.76
N ARG A 148 1.96 16.39 8.62
CA ARG A 148 2.93 17.49 8.57
C ARG A 148 2.34 18.81 9.04
N ILE A 149 1.10 19.13 8.66
CA ILE A 149 0.40 20.34 9.13
C ILE A 149 0.15 20.25 10.64
N LEU A 150 -0.37 19.12 11.11
CA LEU A 150 -0.69 18.90 12.52
C LEU A 150 0.55 19.01 13.41
N SER A 151 1.64 18.35 13.05
CA SER A 151 2.87 18.33 13.84
C SER A 151 3.62 19.66 13.90
N ASN A 152 3.42 20.57 12.95
CA ASN A 152 4.22 21.80 12.86
C ASN A 152 3.43 23.09 13.06
N TYR A 153 2.12 23.09 12.78
CA TYR A 153 1.33 24.33 12.70
C TYR A 153 0.00 24.28 13.44
N SER A 154 -0.43 23.12 13.93
CA SER A 154 -1.72 23.01 14.61
C SER A 154 -1.73 23.72 15.96
N LYS A 155 -2.87 24.34 16.25
CA LYS A 155 -3.23 24.89 17.57
C LYS A 155 -4.46 24.20 18.16
N LEU A 156 -4.89 23.09 17.56
CA LEU A 156 -6.07 22.35 17.99
C LEU A 156 -5.76 21.59 19.28
N GLN A 157 -6.72 21.56 20.21
CA GLN A 157 -6.61 20.75 21.43
C GLN A 157 -6.58 19.25 21.12
N GLN A 158 -7.15 18.85 19.98
CA GLN A 158 -7.26 17.46 19.53
C GLN A 158 -6.06 16.99 18.71
N THR A 159 -5.00 17.80 18.55
CA THR A 159 -3.86 17.48 17.67
C THR A 159 -3.29 16.10 17.97
N ASP A 160 -3.02 15.80 19.24
CA ASP A 160 -2.44 14.51 19.64
C ASP A 160 -3.38 13.33 19.33
N CYS A 161 -4.68 13.51 19.55
CA CYS A 161 -5.69 12.50 19.20
C CYS A 161 -5.75 12.24 17.68
N TYR A 162 -5.61 13.27 16.85
CA TYR A 162 -5.58 13.09 15.40
C TYR A 162 -4.28 12.47 14.91
N LEU A 163 -3.13 12.85 15.47
CA LEU A 163 -1.86 12.24 15.14
C LEU A 163 -1.86 10.75 15.50
N ASP A 164 -2.35 10.37 16.68
CA ASP A 164 -2.47 8.97 17.12
C ASP A 164 -3.35 8.13 16.18
N LYS A 165 -4.42 8.71 15.61
CA LYS A 165 -5.27 8.01 14.63
C LYS A 165 -4.67 7.88 13.24
N LEU A 166 -3.75 8.78 12.87
CA LEU A 166 -3.16 8.84 11.53
C LEU A 166 -1.88 7.99 11.41
N THR A 167 -1.36 7.45 12.50
CA THR A 167 -0.03 6.80 12.56
C THR A 167 0.01 5.53 13.37
#